data_AF-A0A034VF00-F1
#
_entry.id   AF-A0A034VF00-F1
#
_cell.length_a   1.000
_cell.length_b   1.000
_cell.length_c   1.000
_cell.angle_alpha   90.00
_cell.angle_beta   90.00
_cell.angle_gamma   90.00
#
_symmetry.space_group_name_H-M   'P 1'
#
loop_
_entity.id
_entity.type
_entity.pdbx_description
1 polymer ?
#
loop_
_entity_poly.entity_id
_entity_poly.type
_entity_poly.pdbx_seq_one_letter_code
_entity_poly.pdbx_strand_id
1 'polypeptide(L)'
;CGEPWRSGFTIWNAGKRGRKFFRDLPSAFKCKVRAFCDVDEKKINKCYNHYDVKAHRFTHVVPIVHFTHARPPLLICMKLDLTNGAFEANLNSLNLCEGRDYVLFT
;
A
#
# COMPACT_ATOMS: atom_id res chain seq x y z
N CYS A 1 -20.83 -13.69 -1.99
CA CYS A 1 -19.75 -13.06 -1.20
C CYS A 1 -18.60 -12.71 -2.14
N GLY A 2 -18.50 -11.46 -2.61
CA GLY A 2 -17.39 -11.06 -3.49
C GLY A 2 -16.12 -10.87 -2.66
N GLU A 3 -15.03 -11.54 -3.05
CA GLU A 3 -13.72 -11.37 -2.38
C GLU A 3 -13.31 -9.88 -2.46
N PRO A 4 -13.18 -9.16 -1.33
CA PRO A 4 -12.96 -7.70 -1.33
C PRO A 4 -11.73 -7.29 -2.16
N TRP A 5 -10.74 -8.18 -2.22
CA TRP A 5 -9.49 -8.08 -2.97
C TRP A 5 -9.64 -8.05 -4.50
N ARG A 6 -10.77 -8.49 -5.06
CA ARG A 6 -11.02 -8.45 -6.52
C ARG A 6 -11.10 -7.02 -7.05
N SER A 7 -11.59 -6.11 -6.21
CA SER A 7 -11.77 -4.70 -6.56
C SER A 7 -10.48 -3.88 -6.46
N GLY A 8 -9.38 -4.50 -6.01
CA GLY A 8 -8.10 -3.85 -5.76
C GLY A 8 -7.82 -3.58 -4.29
N PHE A 9 -6.60 -3.14 -3.98
CA PHE A 9 -6.12 -2.92 -2.62
C PHE A 9 -5.13 -1.75 -2.54
N THR A 10 -4.89 -1.25 -1.32
CA THR A 10 -3.91 -0.21 -1.03
C THR A 10 -2.70 -0.80 -0.31
N ILE A 11 -1.49 -0.35 -0.63
CA ILE A 11 -0.25 -0.77 0.08
C ILE A 11 0.19 0.34 1.04
N TRP A 12 0.36 0.02 2.32
CA TRP A 12 1.05 0.87 3.29
C TRP A 12 2.41 0.24 3.55
N ASN A 13 3.58 0.73 3.11
CA ASN A 13 4.07 2.10 3.07
C ASN A 13 4.64 2.47 1.69
N ALA A 14 4.60 3.74 1.30
CA ALA A 14 5.14 4.23 0.01
C ALA A 14 6.68 4.28 -0.09
N GLY A 15 7.40 3.73 0.89
CA GLY A 15 8.86 3.63 0.98
C GLY A 15 9.46 2.33 0.44
N LYS A 16 10.67 1.99 0.89
CA LYS A 16 11.48 0.87 0.34
C LYS A 16 10.75 -0.48 0.42
N ARG A 17 10.12 -0.80 1.55
CA ARG A 17 9.44 -2.08 1.78
C ARG A 17 8.20 -2.25 0.91
N GLY A 18 7.26 -1.29 0.93
CA GLY A 18 6.06 -1.40 0.09
C GLY A 18 6.38 -1.34 -1.40
N ARG A 19 7.34 -0.51 -1.84
CA ARG A 19 7.79 -0.53 -3.24
C ARG A 19 8.46 -1.85 -3.62
N LYS A 20 9.18 -2.50 -2.70
CA LYS A 20 9.72 -3.86 -2.93
C LYS A 20 8.59 -4.85 -3.11
N PHE A 21 7.62 -4.87 -2.19
CA PHE A 21 6.44 -5.72 -2.29
C PHE A 21 5.73 -5.55 -3.64
N PHE A 22 5.47 -4.31 -4.08
CA PHE A 22 4.88 -4.04 -5.39
C PHE A 22 5.69 -4.62 -6.55
N ARG A 23 7.03 -4.51 -6.52
CA ARG A 23 7.88 -5.07 -7.59
C ARG A 23 7.77 -6.59 -7.66
N ASP A 24 7.68 -7.23 -6.50
CA ASP A 24 7.63 -8.69 -6.34
C ASP A 24 6.23 -9.27 -6.65
N LEU A 25 5.19 -8.44 -6.68
CA LEU A 25 3.86 -8.88 -7.10
C LEU A 25 3.89 -9.45 -8.52
N PRO A 26 3.18 -10.56 -8.78
CA PRO A 26 2.89 -10.97 -10.16
C PRO A 26 2.14 -9.85 -10.91
N SER A 27 2.36 -9.74 -12.22
CA SER A 27 1.76 -8.67 -13.03
C SER A 27 0.24 -8.59 -12.91
N ALA A 28 -0.44 -9.75 -12.76
CA ALA A 28 -1.90 -9.82 -12.56
C ALA A 28 -2.40 -9.21 -11.24
N PHE A 29 -1.51 -8.98 -10.26
CA PHE A 29 -1.83 -8.29 -9.00
C PHE A 29 -1.34 -6.85 -8.98
N LYS A 30 -0.32 -6.48 -9.77
CA LYS A 30 0.12 -5.08 -9.89
C LYS A 30 -1.00 -4.16 -10.37
N CYS A 31 -1.81 -4.61 -11.31
CA CYS A 31 -2.98 -3.87 -11.80
C CYS A 31 -4.11 -3.70 -10.76
N LYS A 32 -4.07 -4.46 -9.66
CA LYS A 32 -5.03 -4.37 -8.55
C LYS A 32 -4.59 -3.37 -7.48
N VAL A 33 -3.35 -2.86 -7.55
CA VAL A 33 -2.87 -1.86 -6.60
C VAL A 33 -3.47 -0.51 -6.95
N ARG A 34 -4.35 0.00 -6.08
CA ARG A 34 -5.03 1.28 -6.27
C ARG A 34 -4.14 2.47 -5.94
N ALA A 35 -3.39 2.34 -4.85
CA ALA A 35 -2.54 3.38 -4.32
C ALA A 35 -1.49 2.78 -3.38
N PHE A 36 -0.41 3.53 -3.17
CA PHE A 36 0.28 3.49 -1.90
C PHE A 36 -0.35 4.50 -0.95
N CYS A 37 -0.23 4.26 0.36
CA CYS A 37 -0.47 5.29 1.35
C CYS A 37 0.73 5.49 2.28
N ASP A 38 0.82 6.69 2.85
CA ASP A 38 1.88 7.10 3.77
C ASP A 38 1.40 8.25 4.68
N VAL A 39 2.20 8.57 5.70
CA VAL A 39 2.04 9.77 6.55
C VAL A 39 3.00 10.89 6.16
N ASP A 40 4.07 10.54 5.42
CA ASP A 40 5.08 11.50 4.98
C ASP A 40 4.52 12.43 3.88
N GLU A 41 4.23 13.67 4.24
CA GLU A 41 3.76 14.73 3.34
C GLU A 41 4.67 14.93 2.12
N LYS A 42 5.97 14.64 2.24
CA LYS A 42 6.90 14.75 1.11
C LYS A 42 6.66 13.67 0.05
N LYS A 43 5.95 12.60 0.38
CA LYS A 43 5.57 11.53 -0.55
C LYS A 43 4.15 11.67 -1.05
N ILE A 44 3.26 12.25 -0.25
CA ILE A 44 1.84 12.43 -0.59
C ILE A 44 1.70 13.34 -1.82
N ASN A 45 0.64 13.13 -2.61
CA ASN A 45 0.38 13.82 -3.88
C ASN A 45 1.44 13.57 -4.97
N LYS A 46 2.33 12.60 -4.77
CA LYS A 46 3.24 12.08 -5.81
C LYS A 46 2.77 10.72 -6.28
N CYS A 47 3.40 10.22 -7.33
CA CYS A 47 3.18 8.86 -7.84
C CYS A 47 4.46 8.03 -7.75
N TYR A 48 4.29 6.73 -7.52
CA TYR A 48 5.32 5.73 -7.79
C TYR A 48 5.23 5.28 -9.25
N ASN A 49 6.26 5.62 -10.03
CA ASN A 49 6.39 5.17 -11.41
C ASN A 49 7.20 3.87 -11.43
N HIS A 50 6.54 2.75 -11.73
CA HIS A 50 7.19 1.46 -11.80
C HIS A 50 7.84 1.24 -13.17
N TYR A 51 9.17 1.19 -13.18
CA TYR A 51 9.94 0.73 -14.34
C TYR A 51 10.05 -0.79 -14.34
N ASP A 52 9.55 -1.41 -15.39
CA ASP A 52 9.68 -2.85 -15.62
C ASP A 52 10.97 -3.11 -16.41
N VAL A 53 11.91 -3.82 -15.79
CA VAL A 53 13.22 -4.11 -16.37
C VAL A 53 13.11 -5.05 -17.58
N LYS A 54 12.18 -6.01 -17.55
CA LYS A 54 12.00 -6.98 -18.65
C LYS A 54 11.35 -6.32 -19.86
N ALA A 55 10.38 -5.45 -19.64
CA ALA A 55 9.71 -4.70 -20.71
C ALA A 55 10.46 -3.41 -21.12
N HIS A 56 11.51 -3.04 -20.39
CA HIS A 56 12.34 -1.85 -20.60
C HIS A 56 11.53 -0.55 -20.72
N ARG A 57 10.50 -0.38 -19.88
CA ARG A 57 9.62 0.81 -19.85
C ARG A 57 8.89 0.97 -18.52
N PHE A 58 8.34 2.16 -18.29
CA PHE A 58 7.36 2.36 -17.22
C PHE A 58 6.05 1.63 -17.55
N THR A 59 5.54 0.84 -16.61
CA THR A 59 4.33 0.02 -16.82
C THR A 59 3.18 0.38 -15.89
N HIS A 60 3.45 1.03 -14.75
CA HIS A 60 2.44 1.39 -13.77
C HIS A 60 2.77 2.76 -13.16
N VAL A 61 1.73 3.55 -12.95
CA VAL A 61 1.78 4.81 -12.19
C VAL A 61 0.82 4.63 -11.03
N VAL A 62 1.35 4.56 -9.80
CA VAL A 62 0.55 4.30 -8.60
C VAL A 62 0.54 5.55 -7.73
N PRO A 63 -0.62 6.16 -7.45
CA PRO A 63 -0.69 7.36 -6.62
C PRO A 63 -0.27 7.06 -5.17
N ILE A 64 0.31 8.06 -4.51
CA ILE A 64 0.64 8.02 -3.08
C ILE A 64 -0.31 8.99 -2.38
N VAL A 65 -1.22 8.44 -1.58
CA VAL A 65 -2.22 9.21 -0.83
C VAL A 65 -1.87 9.28 0.66
N HIS A 66 -2.45 10.25 1.38
CA HIS A 66 -2.42 10.22 2.84
C HIS A 66 -3.17 9.00 3.37
N PHE A 67 -2.73 8.41 4.49
CA PHE A 67 -3.32 7.18 5.01
C PHE A 67 -4.81 7.27 5.33
N THR A 68 -5.32 8.44 5.72
CA THR A 68 -6.76 8.66 5.96
C THR A 68 -7.62 8.54 4.69
N HIS A 69 -7.00 8.60 3.51
CA HIS A 69 -7.66 8.41 2.22
C HIS A 69 -7.43 7.00 1.64
N ALA A 70 -6.76 6.10 2.38
CA ALA A 70 -6.57 4.73 1.96
C ALA A 70 -7.92 4.00 1.84
N ARG A 71 -8.08 3.19 0.78
CA ARG A 71 -9.30 2.43 0.54
C ARG A 71 -9.07 0.94 0.83
N PRO A 72 -9.77 0.35 1.80
CA PRO A 72 -9.70 -1.09 2.07
C PRO A 72 -9.98 -1.96 0.83
N PRO A 73 -9.39 -3.17 0.76
CA PRO A 73 -8.48 -3.72 1.76
C PRO A 73 -7.04 -3.16 1.70
N LEU A 74 -6.36 -3.11 2.83
CA LEU A 74 -4.97 -2.64 2.97
C LEU A 74 -3.99 -3.82 3.12
N LEU A 75 -2.87 -3.78 2.39
CA LEU A 75 -1.69 -4.59 2.66
C LEU A 75 -0.66 -3.73 3.36
N ILE A 76 -0.37 -4.07 4.61
CA ILE A 76 0.52 -3.28 5.45
C ILE A 76 1.88 -3.99 5.52
N CYS A 77 2.89 -3.36 4.93
CA CYS A 77 4.30 -3.75 4.93
C CYS A 77 5.13 -2.88 5.91
N MET A 78 4.59 -2.64 7.11
CA MET A 78 5.21 -1.90 8.19
C MET A 78 5.53 -2.84 9.35
N LYS A 79 6.63 -2.59 10.05
CA LYS A 79 6.91 -3.26 11.32
C LYS A 79 6.21 -2.49 12.43
N LEU A 80 5.60 -3.24 13.35
CA LEU A 80 5.11 -2.69 14.61
C LEU A 80 6.27 -2.19 15.49
N ASP A 81 5.96 -1.30 16.41
CA ASP A 81 6.85 -0.79 17.48
C ASP A 81 8.05 0.05 17.03
N LEU A 82 8.24 0.28 15.72
CA LEU A 82 9.33 1.12 15.21
C LEU A 82 9.05 2.61 15.29
N THR A 83 7.80 3.00 15.52
CA THR A 83 7.35 4.39 15.51
C THR A 83 6.85 4.86 16.87
N ASN A 84 7.25 4.18 17.95
CA ASN A 84 6.82 4.50 19.31
C ASN A 84 5.29 4.62 19.43
N GLY A 85 4.55 3.70 18.80
CA GLY A 85 3.08 3.67 18.78
C GLY A 85 2.40 4.54 17.73
N ALA A 86 3.10 5.40 17.00
CA ALA A 86 2.46 6.34 16.06
C ALA A 86 1.79 5.64 14.87
N PHE A 87 2.40 4.59 14.32
CA PHE A 87 1.81 3.79 13.25
C PHE A 87 0.53 3.09 13.74
N GLU A 88 0.59 2.48 14.92
CA GLU A 88 -0.51 1.76 15.56
C GLU A 88 -1.68 2.69 15.85
N ALA A 89 -1.42 3.90 16.36
CA ALA A 89 -2.43 4.93 16.58
C ALA A 89 -3.11 5.34 15.27
N ASN A 90 -2.34 5.54 14.19
CA ASN A 90 -2.90 5.87 12.88
C ASN A 90 -3.75 4.72 12.32
N LEU A 91 -3.28 3.47 12.42
CA LEU A 91 -4.06 2.30 11.99
C LEU A 91 -5.36 2.17 12.79
N ASN A 92 -5.30 2.33 14.12
CA ASN A 92 -6.47 2.31 14.99
C ASN A 92 -7.47 3.40 14.64
N SER A 93 -7.01 4.60 14.26
CA SER A 93 -7.89 5.71 13.85
C SER A 93 -8.75 5.40 12.61
N LEU A 94 -8.34 4.44 11.78
CA LEU A 94 -9.09 4.03 10.59
C LEU A 94 -10.27 3.09 10.92
N ASN A 95 -10.36 2.57 12.14
CA ASN A 95 -11.41 1.63 12.58
C ASN A 95 -11.58 0.42 11.65
N LEU A 96 -10.46 -0.15 11.19
CA LEU A 96 -10.43 -1.31 10.29
C LEU A 96 -10.25 -2.62 11.05
N CYS A 97 -10.79 -3.73 10.51
CA CYS A 97 -10.61 -5.06 11.09
C CYS A 97 -9.54 -5.87 10.34
N GLU A 98 -8.57 -6.43 11.07
CA GLU A 98 -7.58 -7.36 10.48
C GLU A 98 -8.25 -8.62 9.91
N GLY A 99 -7.71 -9.14 8.81
CA GLY A 99 -8.26 -10.31 8.10
C GLY A 99 -9.46 -9.99 7.21
N ARG A 100 -10.10 -8.83 7.40
CA ARG A 100 -11.21 -8.34 6.57
C ARG A 100 -10.80 -7.12 5.74
N ASP A 101 -10.39 -6.06 6.42
CA ASP A 101 -10.11 -4.74 5.84
C ASP A 101 -8.62 -4.48 5.69
N TYR A 102 -7.77 -5.20 6.41
CA TYR A 102 -6.34 -5.18 6.18
C TYR A 102 -5.66 -6.51 6.53
N VAL A 103 -4.46 -6.71 6.00
CA VAL A 103 -3.53 -7.77 6.41
C VAL A 103 -2.18 -7.11 6.70
N LEU A 104 -1.62 -7.42 7.86
CA LEU A 104 -0.30 -6.96 8.28
C LEU A 104 0.77 -8.03 7.96
N PHE A 105 1.78 -7.64 7.19
CA PHE A 105 2.97 -8.45 6.90
C PHE A 105 4.17 -7.87 7.65
N THR A 106 4.44 -8.40 8.85
CA THR A 106 5.58 -8.02 9.71
C THR A 106 6.86 -8.77 9.37
#